data_AF-X1EYH5-F1
#
_entry.id   AF-X1EYH5-F1
#
_cell.length_a   1.000
_cell.length_b   1.000
_cell.length_c   1.000
_cell.angle_alpha   90.00
_cell.angle_beta   90.00
_cell.angle_gamma   90.00
#
_symmetry.space_group_name_H-M   'P 1'
#
loop_
_entity.id
_entity.type
_entity.pdbx_description
1 polymer ?
#
loop_
_entity_poly.entity_id
_entity_poly.type
_entity_poly.pdbx_seq_one_letter_code
_entity_poly.pdbx_strand_id
1 'polypeptide(L)' 'TSQCLDRSMENRSKPTVIIAQTVKGKGISFVEGNNDYHAKPLPRELVAQAVAELGKR' A
#
# COMPACT_ATOMS: atom_id res chain seq x y z
N THR A 1 4.81 -0.19 -11.65
CA THR A 1 3.41 -0.60 -11.80
C THR A 1 2.84 -0.29 -13.18
N SER A 2 3.15 0.87 -13.80
CA SER A 2 2.69 1.16 -15.18
C SER A 2 3.08 0.05 -16.17
N GLN A 3 4.36 -0.31 -16.23
CA GLN A 3 4.87 -1.29 -17.20
C GLN A 3 4.27 -2.70 -17.06
N CYS A 4 3.94 -3.16 -15.84
CA CYS A 4 3.31 -4.47 -15.68
C CYS A 4 1.83 -4.45 -16.08
N LEU A 5 1.18 -3.30 -15.94
CA LEU A 5 -0.19 -3.10 -16.41
C LEU A 5 -0.23 -3.06 -17.94
N ASP A 6 0.67 -2.30 -18.58
CA ASP A 6 0.80 -2.20 -20.03
C ASP A 6 0.99 -3.60 -20.65
N ARG A 7 1.94 -4.37 -20.11
CA ARG A 7 2.20 -5.76 -20.53
C ARG A 7 1.02 -6.71 -20.30
N SER A 8 0.23 -6.49 -19.23
CA SER A 8 -1.00 -7.26 -19.00
C SER A 8 -2.05 -6.98 -20.06
N MET A 9 -2.15 -5.72 -20.52
CA MET A 9 -3.14 -5.30 -21.53
C MET A 9 -2.79 -5.81 -22.93
N GLU A 10 -1.51 -6.03 -23.21
CA GLU A 10 -1.02 -6.65 -24.45
C GLU A 10 -1.34 -8.16 -24.51
N ASN A 11 -1.37 -8.85 -23.37
CA ASN A 11 -1.62 -10.28 -23.28
C ASN A 11 -3.12 -10.62 -23.32
N ARG A 12 -3.69 -10.75 -24.52
CA ARG A 12 -5.12 -11.04 -24.74
C ARG A 12 -5.49 -12.52 -24.82
N SER A 13 -4.49 -13.42 -24.82
CA SER A 13 -4.72 -14.86 -25.06
C SER A 13 -5.00 -15.66 -23.78
N LYS A 14 -4.69 -15.10 -22.61
CA LYS A 14 -4.87 -15.75 -21.30
C LYS A 14 -5.05 -14.73 -20.18
N PRO A 15 -5.69 -15.12 -19.06
CA PRO A 15 -5.75 -14.30 -17.86
C PRO A 15 -4.35 -13.92 -17.36
N THR A 16 -4.22 -12.72 -16.82
CA THR A 16 -2.98 -12.22 -16.22
C THR A 16 -3.23 -11.87 -14.75
N VAL A 17 -2.32 -12.30 -13.87
CA VAL A 17 -2.31 -11.94 -12.45
C VAL A 17 -1.06 -11.12 -12.18
N ILE A 18 -1.21 -9.98 -11.50
CA ILE A 18 -0.10 -9.14 -11.05
C ILE A 18 0.08 -9.36 -9.55
N ILE A 19 1.20 -9.96 -9.16
CA ILE A 19 1.58 -10.09 -7.75
C ILE A 19 2.28 -8.80 -7.33
N ALA A 20 1.55 -7.89 -6.71
CA ALA A 20 2.10 -6.64 -6.21
C ALA A 20 2.79 -6.86 -4.86
N GLN A 21 4.11 -6.74 -4.83
CA GLN A 21 4.86 -6.71 -3.57
C GLN A 21 4.58 -5.38 -2.86
N THR A 22 3.91 -5.45 -1.70
CA THR A 22 3.51 -4.28 -0.93
C THR A 22 3.99 -4.37 0.52
N VAL A 23 3.91 -3.25 1.24
CA VAL A 23 4.06 -3.22 2.70
C VAL A 23 2.72 -2.79 3.28
N LYS A 24 2.19 -3.56 4.23
CA LYS A 24 0.95 -3.21 4.92
C LYS A 24 1.14 -1.89 5.67
N GLY A 25 0.19 -0.96 5.59
CA GLY A 25 0.32 0.35 6.25
C GLY A 25 1.39 1.28 5.65
N LYS A 26 1.84 1.03 4.41
CA LYS A 26 2.88 1.82 3.74
C LYS A 26 2.55 3.32 3.79
N GLY A 27 3.52 4.14 4.24
CA GLY A 27 3.42 5.60 4.32
C GLY A 27 3.33 6.17 5.73
N ILE A 28 3.09 5.32 6.74
CA ILE A 28 3.09 5.72 8.15
C ILE A 28 4.05 4.78 8.90
N SER A 29 5.18 5.32 9.34
CA SER A 29 6.35 4.59 9.86
C SER A 29 6.02 3.56 10.94
N PHE A 30 5.17 3.92 11.90
CA PHE A 30 4.77 3.05 13.01
C PHE A 30 3.65 2.07 12.68
N VAL A 31 3.07 2.17 11.47
CA VAL A 31 2.05 1.26 10.94
C VAL A 31 2.65 0.30 9.90
N GLU A 32 3.74 0.68 9.23
CA GLU A 32 4.37 -0.16 8.21
C GLU A 32 4.72 -1.55 8.74
N GLY A 33 4.15 -2.60 8.14
CA GLY A 33 4.39 -3.99 8.51
C GLY A 33 3.82 -4.42 9.87
N ASN A 34 3.12 -3.54 10.58
CA ASN A 34 2.60 -3.83 11.91
C ASN A 34 1.19 -4.46 11.82
N ASN A 35 1.04 -5.66 12.38
CA ASN A 35 -0.22 -6.41 12.36
C ASN A 35 -1.27 -5.92 13.34
N ASP A 36 -0.89 -5.19 14.39
CA ASP A 36 -1.84 -4.63 15.35
C ASP A 36 -2.82 -3.66 14.67
N TYR A 37 -2.37 -3.00 13.61
CA TYR A 37 -3.17 -2.08 12.79
C TYR A 37 -3.88 -2.78 11.61
N HIS A 38 -4.08 -4.10 11.67
CA HIS A 38 -4.85 -4.80 10.64
C HIS A 38 -6.32 -4.38 10.61
N ALA A 39 -6.94 -4.35 11.80
CA ALA A 39 -8.35 -4.08 12.00
C ALA A 39 -8.58 -3.03 13.10
N LYS A 40 -7.50 -2.52 13.70
CA LYS A 40 -7.56 -1.52 14.76
C LYS A 40 -7.45 -0.11 14.16
N PRO A 41 -8.38 0.81 14.48
CA PRO A 41 -8.23 2.19 14.09
C PRO A 41 -7.01 2.83 14.75
N LEU A 42 -6.43 3.83 14.09
CA LEU A 42 -5.38 4.65 14.69
C LEU A 42 -5.94 5.42 15.91
N PRO A 43 -5.20 5.46 17.02
CA PRO A 43 -5.51 6.37 18.13
C PRO A 43 -5.59 7.83 17.66
N ARG A 44 -6.48 8.62 18.24
CA ARG A 44 -6.75 10.01 17.80
C ARG A 44 -5.51 10.89 17.90
N GLU A 45 -4.71 10.67 18.93
CA GLU A 45 -3.45 11.35 19.21
C GLU A 45 -2.39 11.12 18.12
N LEU A 46 -2.46 10.01 17.38
CA LEU A 46 -1.50 9.68 16.32
C LEU A 46 -1.92 10.21 14.94
N VAL A 47 -3.13 10.75 14.79
CA VAL A 47 -3.67 11.18 13.49
C VAL A 47 -2.83 12.31 12.90
N ALA A 48 -2.50 13.33 13.68
CA ALA A 48 -1.70 14.46 13.20
C ALA A 48 -0.32 14.03 12.71
N GLN A 49 0.33 13.10 13.43
CA GLN A 49 1.60 12.52 13.02
C GLN A 49 1.45 11.71 11.74
N ALA A 50 0.46 10.82 11.66
CA ALA A 50 0.20 10.00 10.48
C ALA A 50 -0.01 10.87 9.23
N VAL A 51 -0.83 11.91 9.32
CA VAL A 51 -1.06 12.86 8.21
C VAL A 51 0.23 13.59 7.83
N ALA A 52 1.05 13.99 8.80
CA ALA A 52 2.33 14.63 8.53
C ALA A 52 3.38 13.69 7.90
N GLU A 53 3.23 12.37 8.04
CA GLU A 53 4.08 11.37 7.38
C GLU A 53 3.60 11.04 5.97
N LEU A 54 2.28 11.09 5.73
CA LEU A 54 1.69 10.91 4.41
C LEU A 54 2.17 12.02 3.44
N GLY A 55 2.62 11.61 2.25
CA GLY A 55 3.06 12.54 1.21
C GLY A 55 4.52 13.00 1.31
N LYS A 56 5.30 12.56 2.30
CA LYS A 56 6.76 12.80 2.38
C LYS A 56 7.58 11.89 1.45
N ARG A 57 7.09 11.61 0.24
CA ARG A 57 7.73 10.71 -0.73
C ARG A 57 7.73 11.29 -2.12
#